data_AF-A0A1S4EAH4-F1
#
_entry.id   AF-A0A1S4EAH4-F1
#
_cell.length_a   1.000
_cell.length_b   1.000
_cell.length_c   1.000
_cell.angle_alpha   90.00
_cell.angle_beta   90.00
_cell.angle_gamma   90.00
#
_symmetry.space_group_name_H-M   'P 1'
#
loop_
_entity.id
_entity.type
_entity.pdbx_description
1 polymer ?
#
loop_
_entity_poly.entity_id
_entity_poly.type
_entity_poly.pdbx_seq_one_letter_code
_entity_poly.pdbx_strand_id
1 'polypeptide(L)'
;MPRFGKSYKMYPRILPSQLLDITDVLEDSPRQCAICGKLAEFECRKCFNQCDVGLQSLWYCQTCLDRTHTHEKRTDHESCWRRLELPDYFRYDQECTVPRLFMELFAVVCIETSHYVAFVKGGSGCEAPWCFFDSMADRKGKPLGYD
;
A
#
# COMPACT_ATOMS: atom_id res chain seq x y z
N MET A 1 2.94 -11.09 7.38
CA MET A 1 2.68 -12.09 6.31
C MET A 1 1.59 -13.01 6.80
N PRO A 2 0.71 -13.57 5.94
CA PRO A 2 -0.45 -14.34 6.38
C PRO A 2 -0.02 -15.43 7.37
N ARG A 3 -0.37 -15.27 8.64
CA ARG A 3 0.00 -16.14 9.77
C ARG A 3 -1.26 -16.66 10.45
N PHE A 4 -1.08 -17.77 11.16
CA PHE A 4 -2.03 -18.87 11.40
C PHE A 4 -3.21 -18.57 12.34
N GLY A 5 -4.37 -19.15 11.98
CA GLY A 5 -5.66 -19.24 12.67
C GLY A 5 -6.62 -20.05 11.77
N LYS A 6 -7.71 -20.65 12.29
CA LYS A 6 -8.56 -21.68 11.64
C LYS A 6 -9.10 -21.40 10.22
N SER A 7 -8.91 -20.21 9.65
CA SER A 7 -9.58 -19.74 8.41
C SER A 7 -8.66 -19.09 7.36
N TYR A 8 -7.32 -19.17 7.47
CA TYR A 8 -6.42 -18.40 6.59
C TYR A 8 -5.66 -19.24 5.55
N LYS A 9 -5.45 -18.65 4.35
CA LYS A 9 -4.73 -19.24 3.22
C LYS A 9 -3.20 -19.13 3.42
N MET A 10 -2.50 -20.26 3.29
CA MET A 10 -1.04 -20.27 3.19
C MET A 10 -0.59 -20.04 1.74
N TYR A 11 0.41 -19.19 1.58
CA TYR A 11 1.12 -19.02 0.32
C TYR A 11 2.52 -19.64 0.47
N PRO A 12 2.94 -20.54 -0.44
CA PRO A 12 4.22 -21.23 -0.33
C PRO A 12 5.42 -20.27 -0.46
N ARG A 13 5.20 -19.12 -1.12
CA ARG A 13 6.19 -18.08 -1.32
C ARG A 13 5.46 -16.76 -1.45
N ILE A 14 6.05 -15.71 -0.90
CA ILE A 14 5.67 -14.33 -1.14
C ILE A 14 6.96 -13.58 -1.46
N LEU A 15 6.97 -12.86 -2.57
CA LEU A 15 8.09 -12.01 -2.96
C LEU A 15 7.82 -10.60 -2.41
N PRO A 16 8.60 -10.11 -1.43
CA PRO A 16 8.42 -8.76 -0.94
C PRO A 16 8.90 -7.76 -2.00
N SER A 17 8.08 -6.77 -2.32
CA SER A 17 8.47 -5.66 -3.20
C SER A 17 9.51 -4.77 -2.52
N GLN A 18 10.55 -4.34 -3.24
CA GLN A 18 11.55 -3.43 -2.71
C GLN A 18 11.01 -2.00 -2.50
N LEU A 19 10.07 -1.60 -3.36
CA LEU A 19 9.33 -0.34 -3.24
C LEU A 19 7.85 -0.67 -3.09
N LEU A 20 7.19 0.01 -2.16
CA LEU A 20 5.76 -0.08 -1.93
C LEU A 20 5.13 1.29 -2.20
N ASP A 21 4.31 1.38 -3.23
CA ASP A 21 3.50 2.56 -3.49
C ASP A 21 2.35 2.63 -2.48
N ILE A 22 2.34 3.67 -1.66
CA ILE A 22 1.34 3.88 -0.60
C ILE A 22 0.38 5.03 -0.92
N THR A 23 0.54 5.69 -2.08
CA THR A 23 -0.23 6.88 -2.46
C THR A 23 -1.73 6.65 -2.30
N ASP A 24 -2.20 5.52 -2.80
CA ASP A 24 -3.61 5.14 -2.88
C ASP A 24 -4.16 4.68 -1.51
N VAL A 25 -3.30 4.50 -0.50
CA VAL A 25 -3.66 4.05 0.86
C VAL A 25 -3.72 5.22 1.84
N LEU A 26 -2.95 6.28 1.60
CA LEU A 26 -2.91 7.46 2.47
C LEU A 26 -4.23 8.22 2.44
N GLU A 27 -4.80 8.48 3.61
CA GLU A 27 -6.02 9.28 3.76
C GLU A 27 -5.78 10.72 3.28
N ASP A 28 -6.77 11.26 2.57
CA ASP A 28 -6.79 12.63 2.03
C ASP A 28 -5.51 13.06 1.29
N SER A 29 -4.87 12.08 0.65
CA SER A 29 -3.83 12.31 -0.33
C SER A 29 -4.43 12.77 -1.66
N PRO A 30 -3.73 13.61 -2.44
CA PRO A 30 -4.14 13.91 -3.80
C PRO A 30 -4.15 12.60 -4.61
N ARG A 31 -5.21 12.38 -5.38
CA ARG A 31 -5.40 11.16 -6.18
C ARG A 31 -5.91 11.52 -7.56
N GLN A 32 -5.66 10.63 -8.53
CA GLN A 32 -6.15 10.79 -9.88
C GLN A 32 -7.54 10.18 -10.02
N CYS A 33 -8.41 10.86 -10.75
CA CYS A 33 -9.72 10.37 -11.15
C CYS A 33 -9.52 9.13 -12.04
N ALA A 34 -10.18 8.04 -11.68
CA ALA A 34 -10.09 6.75 -12.37
C ALA A 34 -10.48 6.81 -13.86
N ILE A 35 -11.25 7.82 -14.25
CA ILE A 35 -11.83 7.95 -15.59
C ILE A 35 -11.02 8.91 -16.47
N CYS A 36 -10.65 10.08 -15.94
CA CYS A 36 -10.04 11.16 -16.74
C CYS A 36 -8.62 11.54 -16.34
N GLY A 37 -8.07 10.95 -15.26
CA GLY A 37 -6.71 11.21 -14.79
C GLY A 37 -6.48 12.56 -14.09
N LYS A 38 -7.45 13.48 -14.13
CA LYS A 38 -7.41 14.77 -13.40
C LYS A 38 -7.51 14.54 -11.88
N LEU A 39 -7.32 15.59 -11.09
CA LEU A 39 -7.48 15.53 -9.63
C LEU A 39 -8.87 14.99 -9.25
N ALA A 40 -8.88 13.99 -8.37
CA ALA A 40 -10.09 13.49 -7.75
C ALA A 40 -10.47 14.35 -6.55
N GLU A 41 -11.76 14.65 -6.43
CA GLU A 41 -12.33 15.39 -5.30
C GLU A 41 -13.17 14.50 -4.39
N PHE A 42 -13.56 13.32 -4.88
CA PHE A 42 -14.47 12.42 -4.20
C PHE A 42 -13.95 10.99 -4.22
N GLU A 43 -14.25 10.26 -3.15
CA GLU A 43 -14.14 8.81 -3.10
C GLU A 43 -15.52 8.16 -2.98
N CYS A 44 -15.71 7.04 -3.67
CA CYS A 44 -16.88 6.19 -3.55
C CYS A 44 -16.45 4.79 -3.12
N ARG A 45 -16.67 4.44 -1.85
CA ARG A 45 -16.21 3.16 -1.27
C ARG A 45 -16.89 1.94 -1.87
N LYS A 46 -18.13 2.09 -2.36
CA LYS A 46 -18.87 1.01 -3.04
C LYS A 46 -18.37 0.73 -4.47
N CYS A 47 -17.57 1.62 -5.07
CA CYS A 47 -16.93 1.38 -6.36
C CYS A 47 -15.68 0.48 -6.28
N PHE A 48 -15.31 0.00 -5.10
CA PHE A 48 -14.17 -0.92 -4.93
C PHE A 48 -14.35 -2.17 -5.79
N ASN A 49 -13.32 -2.55 -6.55
CA ASN A 49 -13.31 -3.74 -7.43
C ASN A 49 -14.43 -3.81 -8.48
N GLN A 50 -15.12 -2.71 -8.81
CA GLN A 50 -16.11 -2.73 -9.88
C GLN A 50 -15.50 -2.60 -11.29
N CYS A 51 -14.21 -2.28 -11.40
CA CYS A 51 -13.51 -2.03 -12.67
C CYS A 51 -12.15 -2.73 -12.77
N ASP A 52 -11.86 -3.75 -11.95
CA ASP A 52 -10.58 -4.49 -11.91
C ASP A 52 -9.30 -3.66 -11.64
N VAL A 53 -9.42 -2.38 -11.30
CA VAL A 53 -8.28 -1.46 -11.06
C VAL A 53 -7.88 -1.34 -9.58
N GLY A 54 -8.34 -2.24 -8.71
CA GLY A 54 -8.06 -2.21 -7.28
C GLY A 54 -8.54 -0.91 -6.61
N LEU A 55 -7.71 -0.29 -5.77
CA LEU A 55 -8.06 0.94 -5.05
C LEU A 55 -8.29 2.14 -6.00
N GLN A 56 -7.66 2.14 -7.18
CA GLN A 56 -7.75 3.25 -8.13
C GLN A 56 -9.18 3.49 -8.65
N SER A 57 -10.06 2.48 -8.58
CA SER A 57 -11.46 2.62 -9.00
C SER A 57 -12.34 3.39 -8.02
N LEU A 58 -11.79 3.89 -6.91
CA LEU A 58 -12.54 4.59 -5.87
C LEU A 58 -12.68 6.09 -6.11
N TRP A 59 -11.81 6.70 -6.92
CA TRP A 59 -11.63 8.16 -6.94
C TRP A 59 -12.11 8.83 -8.21
N TYR A 60 -12.83 9.93 -8.03
CA TYR A 60 -13.49 10.64 -9.12
C TYR A 60 -13.38 12.15 -8.94
N CYS A 61 -13.25 12.89 -10.05
CA CYS A 61 -13.63 14.30 -10.07
C CYS A 61 -15.16 14.41 -10.11
N GLN A 62 -15.72 15.56 -9.75
CA GLN A 62 -17.18 15.78 -9.70
C GLN A 62 -17.89 15.30 -10.98
N THR A 63 -17.41 15.73 -12.16
CA THR A 63 -18.05 15.39 -13.44
C THR A 63 -18.04 13.89 -13.74
N CYS A 64 -16.93 13.21 -13.40
CA CYS A 64 -16.83 11.77 -13.61
C CYS A 64 -17.64 11.01 -12.56
N LEU A 65 -17.74 11.51 -11.33
CA LEU A 65 -18.57 10.92 -10.29
C LEU A 65 -20.02 10.87 -10.75
N ASP A 66 -20.58 12.01 -11.14
CA ASP A 66 -21.98 12.13 -11.57
C ASP A 66 -22.27 11.21 -12.76
N ARG A 67 -21.44 11.26 -13.81
CA ARG A 67 -21.59 10.40 -15.00
C ARG A 67 -21.47 8.92 -14.71
N THR A 68 -20.59 8.53 -13.79
CA THR A 68 -20.34 7.12 -13.47
C THR A 68 -21.46 6.52 -12.62
N HIS A 69 -22.18 7.36 -11.87
CA HIS A 69 -23.23 6.96 -10.95
C HIS A 69 -24.65 7.21 -11.45
N THR A 70 -24.84 7.71 -12.68
CA THR A 70 -26.14 7.66 -13.36
C THR A 70 -26.56 6.24 -13.75
N HIS A 71 -25.61 5.30 -13.78
CA HIS A 71 -25.87 3.91 -14.11
C HIS A 71 -26.71 3.23 -13.02
N GLU A 72 -27.77 2.51 -13.39
CA GLU A 72 -28.75 1.91 -12.45
C GLU A 72 -28.13 1.07 -11.33
N LYS A 73 -27.02 0.37 -11.61
CA LYS A 73 -26.28 -0.45 -10.63
C LYS A 73 -25.46 0.36 -9.60
N ARG A 74 -25.44 1.68 -9.69
CA ARG A 74 -24.58 2.58 -8.89
C ARG A 74 -25.33 3.74 -8.26
N THR A 75 -26.65 3.82 -8.43
CA THR A 75 -27.49 4.89 -7.89
C THR A 75 -27.57 4.85 -6.36
N ASP A 76 -27.39 3.69 -5.74
CA ASP A 76 -27.35 3.52 -4.28
C ASP A 76 -26.01 3.92 -3.63
N HIS A 77 -25.03 4.34 -4.44
CA HIS A 77 -23.73 4.77 -3.97
C HIS A 77 -23.70 6.23 -3.51
N GLU A 78 -24.67 7.07 -3.86
CA GLU A 78 -24.64 8.50 -3.53
C GLU A 78 -24.48 8.75 -2.02
N SER A 79 -25.11 7.89 -1.20
CA SER A 79 -24.99 7.88 0.26
C SER A 79 -23.58 7.56 0.80
N CYS A 80 -22.68 7.02 -0.02
CA CYS A 80 -21.33 6.62 0.39
C CYS A 80 -20.21 7.47 -0.22
N TRP A 81 -20.57 8.53 -0.94
CA TRP A 81 -19.59 9.49 -1.46
C TRP A 81 -19.00 10.30 -0.31
N ARG A 82 -17.67 10.37 -0.27
CA ARG A 82 -16.93 11.23 0.65
C ARG A 82 -16.10 12.22 -0.16
N ARG A 83 -16.18 13.50 0.20
CA ARG A 83 -15.31 14.52 -0.38
C ARG A 83 -13.93 14.43 0.27
N LEU A 84 -12.87 14.49 -0.53
CA LEU A 84 -11.49 14.46 -0.07
C LEU A 84 -11.09 15.84 0.48
N GLU A 85 -10.43 15.86 1.65
CA GLU A 85 -9.93 17.07 2.28
C GLU A 85 -8.53 17.42 1.77
N LEU A 86 -8.48 17.97 0.55
CA LEU A 86 -7.22 18.36 -0.07
C LEU A 86 -6.89 19.84 0.18
N PRO A 87 -5.61 20.19 0.45
CA PRO A 87 -5.14 21.56 0.47
C PRO A 87 -5.47 22.33 -0.82
N ASP A 88 -5.81 23.61 -0.71
CA ASP A 88 -6.32 24.40 -1.83
C ASP A 88 -5.34 24.52 -3.00
N TYR A 89 -4.03 24.48 -2.74
CA TYR A 89 -3.01 24.59 -3.80
C TYR A 89 -3.10 23.47 -4.85
N PHE A 90 -3.58 22.28 -4.48
CA PHE A 90 -3.80 21.19 -5.45
C PHE A 90 -4.98 21.48 -6.40
N ARG A 91 -5.95 22.31 -5.96
CA ARG A 91 -7.16 22.61 -6.74
C ARG A 91 -6.90 23.66 -7.83
N TYR A 92 -5.95 24.55 -7.60
CA TYR A 92 -5.62 25.63 -8.52
C TYR A 92 -4.67 25.21 -9.64
N ASP A 93 -3.87 24.18 -9.40
CA ASP A 93 -2.92 23.66 -10.38
C ASP A 93 -3.58 22.56 -11.22
N GLN A 94 -4.07 22.93 -12.41
CA GLN A 94 -4.71 21.99 -13.34
C GLN A 94 -3.72 21.00 -13.98
N GLU A 95 -2.42 21.31 -13.93
CA GLU A 95 -1.34 20.44 -14.40
C GLU A 95 -0.68 19.65 -13.26
N CYS A 96 -1.17 19.79 -12.02
CA CYS A 96 -0.56 19.17 -10.86
C CYS A 96 -0.49 17.66 -11.02
N THR A 97 0.71 17.15 -11.28
CA THR A 97 0.96 15.71 -11.25
C THR A 97 0.82 15.25 -9.82
N VAL A 98 -0.15 14.39 -9.55
CA VAL A 98 -0.36 13.79 -8.24
C VAL A 98 0.94 13.10 -7.79
N PRO A 99 1.59 13.56 -6.71
CA PRO A 99 2.84 12.97 -6.27
C PRO A 99 2.59 11.53 -5.81
N ARG A 100 3.38 10.59 -6.33
CA ARG A 100 3.37 9.20 -5.85
C ARG A 100 4.33 9.08 -4.68
N LEU A 101 3.85 8.49 -3.59
CA LEU A 101 4.59 8.25 -2.36
C LEU A 101 4.96 6.78 -2.26
N PHE A 102 6.26 6.52 -2.15
CA PHE A 102 6.81 5.17 -2.07
C PHE A 102 7.51 4.97 -0.72
N MET A 103 7.36 3.77 -0.16
CA MET A 103 8.16 3.28 0.95
C MET A 103 9.20 2.29 0.44
N GLU A 104 10.40 2.34 1.00
CA GLU A 104 11.49 1.41 0.66
C GLU A 104 11.57 0.28 1.69
N LEU A 105 11.68 -0.96 1.20
CA LEU A 105 11.95 -2.12 2.04
C LEU A 105 13.39 -2.07 2.53
N PHE A 106 13.57 -1.86 3.83
CA PHE A 106 14.89 -1.78 4.46
C PHE A 106 15.22 -3.00 5.34
N ALA A 107 14.21 -3.79 5.76
CA ALA A 107 14.42 -4.97 6.58
C ALA A 107 13.34 -6.03 6.36
N VAL A 108 13.73 -7.31 6.48
CA VAL A 108 12.84 -8.46 6.46
C VAL A 108 13.14 -9.32 7.70
N VAL A 109 12.15 -9.47 8.57
CA VAL A 109 12.22 -10.36 9.73
C VAL A 109 11.66 -11.72 9.33
N CYS A 110 12.52 -12.73 9.35
CA CYS A 110 12.22 -14.12 9.03
C CYS A 110 12.06 -14.93 10.32
N ILE A 111 11.26 -15.98 10.25
CA ILE A 111 11.16 -16.97 11.32
C ILE A 111 11.16 -18.36 10.71
N GLU A 112 11.97 -19.24 11.29
CA GLU A 112 11.90 -20.66 11.06
C GLU A 112 11.59 -21.35 12.39
N THR A 113 10.42 -21.96 12.51
CA THR A 113 9.89 -22.54 13.76
C THR A 113 9.81 -21.52 14.91
N SER A 114 10.82 -21.47 15.79
CA SER A 114 10.94 -20.54 16.92
C SER A 114 12.13 -19.59 16.82
N HIS A 115 12.96 -19.72 15.77
CA HIS A 115 14.17 -18.91 15.60
C HIS A 115 13.90 -17.73 14.67
N TYR A 116 14.21 -16.52 15.14
CA TYR A 116 14.10 -15.31 14.35
C TYR A 116 15.45 -14.91 13.78
N VAL A 117 15.46 -14.61 12.49
CA VAL A 117 16.62 -14.05 11.77
C VAL A 117 16.18 -12.84 10.98
N ALA A 118 17.10 -11.96 10.62
CA ALA A 118 16.78 -10.74 9.88
C ALA A 118 17.68 -10.57 8.66
N PHE A 119 17.10 -10.06 7.58
CA PHE A 119 17.83 -9.46 6.48
C PHE A 119 17.65 -7.95 6.55
N VAL A 120 18.74 -7.19 6.60
CA VAL A 120 18.71 -5.72 6.75
C VAL A 120 19.52 -5.09 5.63
N LYS A 121 19.01 -4.00 5.08
CA LYS A 121 19.67 -3.24 4.04
C LYS A 121 20.76 -2.36 4.65
N GLY A 122 21.99 -2.48 4.16
CA GLY A 122 23.19 -1.81 4.68
C GLY A 122 23.36 -0.36 4.21
N GLY A 123 22.35 0.23 3.58
CA GLY A 123 22.39 1.59 3.03
C GLY A 123 21.11 1.97 2.30
N SER A 124 21.10 3.16 1.70
CA SER A 124 19.97 3.67 0.93
C SER A 124 20.09 3.34 -0.56
N GLY A 125 18.95 3.21 -1.25
CA GLY A 125 18.91 3.02 -2.69
C GLY A 125 18.97 1.56 -3.13
N CYS A 126 18.57 1.28 -4.38
CA CYS A 126 18.37 -0.09 -4.89
C CYS A 126 19.62 -0.99 -4.82
N GLU A 127 20.81 -0.41 -4.96
CA GLU A 127 22.09 -1.13 -4.98
C GLU A 127 22.68 -1.40 -3.60
N ALA A 128 22.04 -0.94 -2.52
CA ALA A 128 22.62 -1.13 -1.20
C ALA A 128 22.66 -2.62 -0.82
N PRO A 129 23.77 -3.10 -0.24
CA PRO A 129 23.94 -4.51 0.07
C PRO A 129 22.96 -4.96 1.16
N TRP A 130 22.64 -6.24 1.17
CA TRP A 130 21.84 -6.86 2.23
C TRP A 130 22.73 -7.64 3.17
N CYS A 131 22.52 -7.44 4.46
CA CYS A 131 23.19 -8.15 5.54
C CYS A 131 22.25 -9.18 6.15
N PHE A 132 22.75 -10.39 6.39
CA PHE A 132 22.06 -11.40 7.18
C PHE A 132 22.47 -11.30 8.65
N PHE A 133 21.49 -11.30 9.54
CA PHE A 133 21.67 -11.24 10.98
C PHE A 133 20.99 -12.44 11.64
N ASP A 134 21.78 -13.23 12.34
CA ASP A 134 21.34 -14.35 13.19
C ASP A 134 21.88 -14.11 14.60
N SER A 135 20.98 -13.93 15.57
CA SER A 135 21.32 -13.62 16.96
C SER A 135 21.95 -14.79 17.71
N MET A 136 21.89 -16.02 17.18
CA MET A 136 22.49 -17.21 17.79
C MET A 136 23.65 -17.78 16.96
N ALA A 137 24.22 -16.98 16.04
CA ALA A 137 25.26 -17.43 15.11
C ALA A 137 26.54 -17.97 15.78
N ASP A 138 26.95 -17.41 16.93
CA ASP A 138 28.23 -17.76 17.59
C ASP A 138 28.07 -18.66 18.83
N ARG A 139 26.99 -19.45 18.90
CA ARG A 139 26.76 -20.34 20.06
C ARG A 139 27.82 -21.45 20.13
N LYS A 140 28.90 -21.20 20.89
CA LYS A 140 29.89 -22.22 21.25
C LYS A 140 29.40 -22.96 22.49
N GLY A 141 29.24 -24.28 22.40
CA GLY A 141 28.65 -25.16 23.43
C GLY A 141 29.44 -25.30 24.74
N LYS A 142 29.85 -24.19 25.37
CA LYS A 142 30.42 -24.17 26.71
C LYS A 142 29.31 -24.01 27.76
N PRO A 143 29.47 -24.63 28.95
CA PRO A 143 28.44 -24.63 30.01
C PRO A 143 28.16 -23.25 30.63
N LEU A 144 29.02 -22.26 30.40
CA LEU A 144 28.82 -20.85 30.72
C LEU A 144 28.65 -20.11 29.38
N GLY A 145 27.47 -20.22 28.77
CA GLY A 145 27.20 -19.68 27.44
C GLY A 145 27.19 -18.14 27.45
N TYR A 146 27.82 -17.54 26.45
CA TYR A 146 27.66 -16.12 26.11
C TYR A 146 26.95 -16.04 24.75
N ASP A 147 26.19 -14.97 24.58
CA ASP A 147 25.69 -14.46 23.30
C ASP A 147 26.50 -13.19 22.93
#